data_AF-A0A534XYT8-F1
#
_entry.id   AF-A0A534XYT8-F1
#
_cell.length_a   1.000
_cell.length_b   1.000
_cell.length_c   1.000
_cell.angle_alpha   90.00
_cell.angle_beta   90.00
_cell.angle_gamma   90.00
#
_symmetry.space_group_name_H-M   'P 1'
#
loop_
_entity.id
_entity.type
_entity.pdbx_description
1 polymer ?
#
loop_
_entity_poly.entity_id
_entity_poly.type
_entity_poly.pdbx_seq_one_letter_code
_entity_poly.pdbx_strand_id
1 'polypeptide(L)' 'IFVPASGKVTVEVLVTGVTLDTGSPNSLLDADLSSLVVHAQKDDDVTDPAGNAGARIACGAVVKTGSSE' A
#
# COMPACT_ATOMS: atom_id res chain seq x y z
N ILE A 1 0.33 -7.05 -8.99
CA ILE A 1 1.64 -6.57 -9.51
C ILE A 1 2.46 -7.81 -9.88
N PHE A 2 3.07 -7.86 -11.07
CA PHE A 2 3.97 -8.94 -11.47
C PHE A 2 5.39 -8.38 -11.61
N VAL A 3 6.37 -9.05 -10.98
CA VAL A 3 7.77 -8.64 -11.04
C VAL A 3 8.48 -9.50 -12.10
N PRO A 4 9.06 -8.90 -13.15
CA PRO A 4 9.81 -9.66 -14.15
C PRO A 4 11.12 -10.22 -13.56
N ALA A 5 11.78 -11.13 -14.28
CA ALA A 5 13.02 -11.77 -13.83
C ALA A 5 14.16 -10.79 -13.48
N SER A 6 14.10 -9.53 -13.96
CA SER A 6 15.04 -8.47 -13.57
C SER A 6 14.90 -8.01 -12.12
N GLY A 7 13.81 -8.36 -11.44
CA GLY A 7 13.53 -7.96 -10.06
C GLY A 7 13.10 -6.49 -9.90
N LYS A 8 12.93 -5.74 -11.00
CA LYS A 8 12.53 -4.33 -10.98
C LYS A 8 11.20 -4.13 -11.69
N VAL A 9 10.29 -3.41 -11.05
CA VAL A 9 8.99 -3.06 -11.62
C VAL A 9 8.62 -1.63 -11.23
N THR A 10 8.02 -0.91 -12.16
CA THR A 10 7.33 0.36 -11.92
C THR A 10 5.88 0.16 -12.30
N VAL A 11 4.96 0.55 -11.42
CA VAL A 11 3.52 0.41 -11.62
C VAL A 11 2.86 1.72 -11.24
N GLU A 12 1.88 2.13 -12.02
CA GLU A 12 0.99 3.25 -11.73
C GLU A 12 -0.44 2.72 -11.65
N VAL A 13 -1.15 3.02 -10.56
CA VAL A 13 -2.53 2.58 -10.34
C VAL A 13 -3.30 3.73 -9.72
N LEU A 14 -4.49 4.01 -10.26
CA LEU A 14 -5.45 4.91 -9.65
C LEU A 14 -6.34 4.12 -8.68
N VAL A 15 -6.34 4.49 -7.40
CA VAL A 15 -7.22 3.91 -6.38
C VAL A 15 -8.25 4.96 -5.99
N THR A 16 -9.49 4.79 -6.45
CA THR A 16 -10.57 5.78 -6.26
C THR A 16 -11.25 5.71 -4.89
N GLY A 17 -10.94 4.70 -4.07
CA GLY A 17 -11.53 4.49 -2.76
C GLY A 17 -10.90 5.30 -1.61
N VAL A 18 -9.79 6.00 -1.87
CA VAL A 18 -9.00 6.71 -0.85
C VAL A 18 -8.64 8.11 -1.32
N THR A 19 -8.26 9.00 -0.40
CA THR A 19 -7.81 10.37 -0.70
C THR A 19 -6.57 10.74 0.13
N LEU A 20 -5.87 11.81 -0.28
CA LEU A 20 -4.84 12.48 0.52
C LEU A 20 -5.36 13.76 1.19
N ASP A 21 -6.65 14.09 1.01
CA ASP A 21 -7.26 15.23 1.67
C ASP A 21 -7.37 14.96 3.17
N THR A 22 -6.68 15.77 3.98
CA THR A 22 -6.67 15.63 5.44
C THR A 22 -8.07 15.89 6.02
N GLY A 23 -8.51 15.04 6.95
CA GLY A 23 -9.83 15.15 7.59
C GLY A 23 -10.98 14.49 6.83
N SER A 24 -10.74 13.99 5.62
CA SER A 24 -11.70 13.14 4.90
C SER A 24 -11.81 11.75 5.56
N PRO A 25 -13.00 11.10 5.57
CA PRO A 25 -13.20 9.79 6.20
C PRO A 25 -12.33 8.64 5.65
N ASN A 26 -11.84 8.78 4.41
CA ASN A 26 -10.99 7.81 3.71
C ASN A 26 -9.61 8.38 3.37
N SER A 27 -9.14 9.33 4.18
CA SER A 27 -7.80 9.91 4.03
C SER A 27 -6.73 8.88 4.42
N LEU A 28 -5.67 8.78 3.63
CA LEU A 28 -4.45 8.05 4.00
C LEU A 28 -3.50 8.88 4.90
N LEU A 29 -3.84 10.15 5.14
CA LEU A 29 -3.12 11.08 6.01
C LEU A 29 -3.97 11.37 7.27
N ASP A 30 -4.51 10.32 7.86
CA ASP A 30 -5.21 10.35 9.15
C ASP A 30 -4.21 10.39 10.32
N ALA A 31 -4.71 10.20 11.55
CA ALA A 31 -3.94 10.47 12.76
C ALA A 31 -2.77 9.50 12.98
N ASP A 32 -2.85 8.27 12.48
CA ASP A 32 -1.80 7.24 12.56
C ASP A 32 -1.11 6.98 11.21
N LEU A 33 -1.52 7.71 10.16
CA LEU A 33 -1.02 7.60 8.80
C LEU A 33 -1.31 6.21 8.19
N SER A 34 -0.88 6.04 6.95
CA SER A 34 -1.04 4.78 6.22
C SER A 34 0.29 4.26 5.69
N SER A 35 0.31 3.00 5.26
CA SER A 35 1.46 2.43 4.57
C SER A 35 1.07 1.60 3.36
N LEU A 36 1.91 1.64 2.33
CA LEU A 36 1.84 0.72 1.21
C LEU A 36 2.73 -0.49 1.51
N VAL A 37 2.13 -1.69 1.51
CA VAL A 37 2.82 -2.95 1.84
C VAL A 37 2.90 -3.85 0.62
N VAL A 38 4.09 -4.42 0.37
CA VAL A 38 4.29 -5.49 -0.62
C VAL A 38 4.42 -6.82 0.10
N HIS A 39 3.62 -7.79 -0.30
CA HIS A 39 3.61 -9.15 0.22
C HIS A 39 4.49 -10.10 -0.62
N ALA A 40 4.93 -11.21 0.00
CA ALA A 40 5.85 -12.18 -0.61
C ALA A 40 5.21 -13.03 -1.72
N GLN A 41 3.90 -13.26 -1.63
CA GLN A 41 3.13 -14.09 -2.55
C GLN A 41 2.02 -13.28 -3.21
N LYS A 42 1.44 -13.85 -4.26
CA LYS A 42 0.29 -13.27 -4.95
C LYS A 42 -0.93 -13.33 -4.03
N ASP A 43 -1.65 -12.21 -3.96
CA ASP A 43 -2.99 -12.12 -3.37
C ASP A 43 -4.00 -12.93 -4.20
N ASP A 44 -4.83 -13.73 -3.53
CA ASP A 44 -5.89 -14.56 -4.12
C ASP A 44 -7.28 -13.91 -4.19
N ASP A 45 -7.43 -12.68 -3.66
CA ASP A 45 -8.66 -11.87 -3.63
C ASP A 45 -9.87 -12.53 -2.92
N VAL A 46 -9.65 -13.61 -2.14
CA VAL A 46 -10.73 -14.38 -1.51
C VAL A 46 -10.47 -14.68 -0.04
N THR A 47 -9.26 -15.09 0.30
CA THR A 47 -8.99 -15.63 1.63
C THR A 47 -8.80 -14.53 2.66
N ASP A 48 -9.70 -14.44 3.63
CA ASP A 48 -9.52 -13.52 4.75
C ASP A 48 -8.28 -13.88 5.58
N PRO A 49 -7.56 -12.89 6.15
CA PRO A 49 -7.78 -11.45 6.04
C PRO A 49 -6.95 -10.76 4.95
N ALA A 50 -6.05 -11.47 4.26
CA ALA A 50 -5.01 -10.87 3.41
C ALA A 50 -4.66 -11.74 2.18
N GLY A 51 -5.64 -12.45 1.66
CA GLY A 51 -5.60 -13.13 0.37
C GLY A 51 -4.49 -14.18 0.21
N ASN A 52 -4.11 -14.87 1.30
CA ASN A 52 -2.95 -15.79 1.33
C ASN A 52 -1.64 -15.17 0.79
N ALA A 53 -1.47 -13.85 0.84
CA ALA A 53 -0.34 -13.17 0.22
C ALA A 53 1.00 -13.41 0.97
N GLY A 54 0.99 -14.09 2.11
CA GLY A 54 2.18 -14.46 2.86
C GLY A 54 2.80 -13.29 3.65
N ALA A 55 4.12 -13.33 3.87
CA ALA A 55 4.81 -12.33 4.69
C ALA A 55 4.87 -10.95 4.02
N ARG A 56 4.92 -9.88 4.84
CA ARG A 56 5.18 -8.50 4.40
C ARG A 56 6.68 -8.34 4.14
N ILE A 57 7.08 -8.02 2.90
CA ILE A 57 8.50 -7.99 2.50
C ILE A 57 9.01 -6.59 2.17
N ALA A 58 8.12 -5.61 1.97
CA ALA A 58 8.47 -4.20 1.90
C ALA A 58 7.31 -3.34 2.42
N CYS A 59 7.64 -2.15 2.91
CA CYS A 59 6.69 -1.18 3.42
C CYS A 59 7.19 0.23 3.10
N GLY A 60 6.27 1.12 2.72
CA GLY A 60 6.51 2.56 2.60
C GLY A 60 5.42 3.33 3.32
N ALA A 61 5.81 4.15 4.30
CA ALA A 61 4.88 5.04 4.99
C ALA A 61 4.39 6.14 4.03
N VAL A 62 3.10 6.42 4.08
CA VAL A 62 2.46 7.52 3.37
C VAL A 62 2.41 8.70 4.32
N VAL A 63 3.36 9.62 4.15
CA VAL A 63 3.52 10.80 5.01
C VAL A 63 3.54 12.06 4.17
N LYS A 64 3.21 13.20 4.79
CA LYS A 64 3.37 14.50 4.15
C LYS A 64 4.84 14.87 4.14
N THR A 65 5.40 15.21 2.98
CA THR A 65 6.78 15.67 2.92
C THR A 65 6.97 16.92 3.79
N GLY A 66 7.86 16.83 4.78
CA GLY A 66 8.14 17.89 5.75
C GLY A 66 7.42 17.77 7.10
N SER A 67 6.53 16.78 7.29
CA SER A 67 6.12 16.37 8.64
C SER A 67 7.21 15.49 9.24
N SER A 68 7.76 15.89 10.38
CA SER A 68 8.74 15.09 11.13
C SER A 68 8.01 14.06 11.98
N GLU A 69 7.94 12.83 11.51
CA GLU A 69 7.67 11.60 12.28
C GLU A 69 8.65 10.50 11.84
#